data_AF-S6UX47-F1
#
_entry.id   AF-S6UX47-F1
#
_cell.length_a   1.000
_cell.length_b   1.000
_cell.length_c   1.000
_cell.angle_alpha   90.00
_cell.angle_beta   90.00
_cell.angle_gamma   90.00
#
_symmetry.space_group_name_H-M   'P 1'
#
loop_
_entity.id
_entity.type
_entity.pdbx_description
1 polymer ?
#
loop_
_entity_poly.entity_id
_entity_poly.type
_entity_poly.pdbx_seq_one_letter_code
_entity_poly.pdbx_strand_id
1 'polypeptide(L)'
;MWFDRLLQGTLDTFLMVGVSSLIALLLGIPLAVILVTSSKGGIYEAPAINRVLGGFVNLFRSIPFLILMVALIPFTRMIVGTTYGVWAAVVPLTIAATPFFARIAEV
;
A
#
# COMPACT_ATOMS: atom_id res chain seq x y z
N MET A 1 16.11 -17.92 -24.94
CA MET A 1 16.20 -16.45 -25.11
C MET A 1 14.91 -15.74 -24.69
N TRP A 2 13.76 -15.97 -25.32
CA TRP A 2 12.50 -15.31 -24.94
C TRP A 2 11.86 -15.94 -23.71
N PHE A 3 11.89 -17.27 -23.63
CA PHE A 3 11.35 -18.04 -22.51
C PHE A 3 12.01 -17.65 -21.17
N ASP A 4 13.33 -17.50 -21.14
CA ASP A 4 14.08 -17.11 -19.95
C ASP A 4 13.68 -15.71 -19.45
N ARG A 5 13.42 -14.78 -20.37
CA ARG A 5 12.97 -13.42 -20.03
C ARG A 5 11.55 -13.40 -19.50
N LEU A 6 10.66 -14.21 -20.08
CA LEU A 6 9.29 -14.36 -19.59
C LEU A 6 9.28 -14.98 -18.20
N LEU A 7 10.07 -16.04 -17.99
CA LEU A 7 10.20 -16.68 -16.68
C LEU A 7 10.74 -15.71 -15.63
N GLN A 8 11.77 -14.93 -15.97
CA GLN A 8 12.29 -13.89 -15.08
C GLN A 8 11.22 -12.84 -14.76
N GLY A 9 10.49 -12.34 -15.76
CA GLY A 9 9.42 -11.36 -15.55
C GLY A 9 8.27 -11.90 -14.69
N THR A 10 7.95 -13.19 -14.81
CA THR A 10 6.99 -13.88 -13.94
C THR A 10 7.50 -13.89 -12.49
N LEU A 11 8.75 -14.27 -12.27
CA LEU A 11 9.36 -14.26 -10.93
C LEU A 11 9.40 -12.85 -10.34
N ASP A 12 9.79 -11.84 -11.13
CA ASP A 12 9.80 -10.43 -10.72
C ASP A 12 8.39 -9.98 -10.30
N THR A 13 7.35 -10.40 -11.03
CA THR A 13 5.95 -10.10 -10.69
C THR A 13 5.55 -10.75 -9.37
N PHE A 14 5.88 -12.03 -9.17
CA PHE A 14 5.61 -12.72 -7.90
C PHE A 14 6.33 -12.05 -6.73
N LEU A 15 7.57 -11.59 -6.92
CA LEU A 15 8.32 -10.85 -5.90
C LEU A 15 7.67 -9.49 -5.60
N MET A 16 7.33 -8.71 -6.63
CA MET A 16 6.67 -7.41 -6.46
C MET A 16 5.35 -7.56 -5.70
N VAL A 17 4.50 -8.48 -6.15
CA VAL A 17 3.16 -8.70 -5.56
C VAL A 17 3.29 -9.33 -4.18
N GLY A 18 4.11 -10.36 -4.02
CA GLY A 18 4.26 -11.07 -2.75
C GLY A 18 4.79 -10.17 -1.65
N VAL A 19 5.88 -9.44 -1.90
CA VAL A 19 6.47 -8.54 -0.91
C VAL A 19 5.54 -7.36 -0.60
N SER A 20 4.98 -6.71 -1.62
CA SER A 20 4.09 -5.57 -1.39
C SER A 20 2.80 -5.96 -0.68
N SER A 21 2.23 -7.12 -1.00
CA SER A 21 1.04 -7.65 -0.32
C SER A 21 1.34 -8.02 1.13
N LEU A 22 2.49 -8.65 1.41
CA LEU A 22 2.87 -8.98 2.78
C LEU A 22 3.01 -7.73 3.64
N ILE A 23 3.68 -6.68 3.14
CA ILE A 23 3.82 -5.43 3.87
C ILE A 23 2.46 -4.73 4.01
N ALA A 24 1.64 -4.72 2.95
CA ALA A 24 0.30 -4.15 2.99
C ALA A 24 -0.61 -4.85 4.01
N LEU A 25 -0.48 -6.18 4.19
CA LEU A 25 -1.17 -6.91 5.25
C LEU A 25 -0.68 -6.48 6.63
N LEU A 26 0.64 -6.45 6.83
CA LEU A 26 1.25 -6.10 8.12
C LEU A 26 0.92 -4.67 8.56
N LEU A 27 0.83 -3.73 7.64
CA LEU A 27 0.49 -2.33 7.94
C LEU A 27 -1.02 -2.07 7.88
N GLY A 28 -1.72 -2.73 6.97
CA GLY A 28 -3.14 -2.52 6.72
C GLY A 28 -4.04 -3.14 7.77
N ILE A 29 -3.66 -4.28 8.38
CA ILE A 29 -4.42 -4.87 9.49
C ILE A 29 -4.46 -3.93 10.71
N PRO A 30 -3.32 -3.43 11.23
CA PRO A 30 -3.34 -2.45 12.32
C PRO A 30 -4.17 -1.20 11.98
N LEU A 31 -4.03 -0.68 10.75
CA LEU A 31 -4.78 0.48 10.30
C LEU A 31 -6.30 0.21 10.28
N ALA A 32 -6.72 -0.95 9.77
CA ALA A 32 -8.12 -1.38 9.78
C ALA A 32 -8.66 -1.51 11.20
N VAL A 33 -7.92 -2.16 12.10
CA VAL A 33 -8.31 -2.31 13.51
C VAL A 33 -8.51 -0.94 14.16
N ILE A 34 -7.60 0.01 13.94
CA ILE A 34 -7.74 1.37 14.47
C ILE A 34 -8.99 2.04 13.91
N LEU A 35 -9.24 1.93 12.59
CA LEU A 35 -10.43 2.51 11.97
C LEU A 35 -11.73 1.91 12.51
N VAL A 36 -11.81 0.57 12.64
CA VAL A 36 -12.99 -0.11 13.17
C VAL A 36 -13.23 0.25 14.64
N THR A 37 -12.19 0.18 15.47
CA THR A 37 -12.32 0.43 16.92
C THR A 37 -12.58 1.90 17.25
N SER A 38 -12.05 2.83 16.45
CA SER A 38 -12.23 4.29 16.61
C SER A 38 -13.55 4.84 16.07
N SER A 39 -14.34 4.00 15.40
CA SER A 39 -15.63 4.38 14.84
C SER A 39 -16.65 4.76 15.93
N LYS A 40 -17.70 5.49 15.53
CA LYS A 40 -18.77 5.91 16.43
C LYS A 40 -19.51 4.66 16.94
N GLY A 41 -19.56 4.46 18.26
CA GLY A 41 -20.09 3.24 18.87
C GLY A 41 -19.13 2.03 18.83
N GLY A 42 -17.87 2.25 18.45
CA GLY A 42 -16.80 1.24 18.53
C GLY A 42 -16.26 1.06 19.95
N ILE A 43 -15.37 0.08 20.12
CA ILE A 43 -14.76 -0.29 21.42
C ILE A 43 -13.97 0.88 22.03
N TYR A 44 -13.33 1.71 21.19
CA TYR A 44 -12.58 2.89 21.61
C TYR A 44 -13.05 4.10 20.79
N GLU A 45 -14.20 4.66 21.14
CA GLU A 45 -14.82 5.74 20.38
C GLU A 45 -13.93 7.00 20.31
N ALA A 46 -13.29 7.21 19.16
CA ALA A 46 -12.39 8.33 18.90
C ALA A 46 -12.69 8.93 17.51
N PRO A 47 -13.84 9.62 17.36
CA PRO A 47 -14.34 10.06 16.05
C PRO A 47 -13.40 11.05 15.34
N ALA A 48 -12.58 11.80 16.09
CA ALA A 48 -11.55 12.66 15.50
C ALA A 48 -10.43 11.83 14.82
N ILE A 49 -9.92 10.79 15.49
CA ILE A 49 -8.90 9.89 14.96
C ILE A 49 -9.46 9.16 13.74
N ASN A 50 -10.67 8.62 13.87
CA ASN A 50 -11.35 7.92 12.78
C ASN A 50 -11.50 8.81 11.55
N ARG A 51 -11.96 10.06 11.73
CA ARG A 51 -12.15 11.01 10.62
C ARG A 51 -10.83 11.39 9.95
N VAL A 52 -9.77 11.61 10.71
CA VAL A 52 -8.44 11.96 10.16
C VAL A 52 -7.86 10.76 9.40
N LEU A 53 -7.76 9.59 10.03
CA LEU A 53 -7.21 8.40 9.39
C LEU A 53 -8.05 7.92 8.21
N GLY A 54 -9.37 7.94 8.34
CA GLY A 54 -10.30 7.62 7.25
C GLY A 54 -10.18 8.62 6.10
N GLY A 55 -9.97 9.90 6.40
CA GLY A 55 -9.65 10.93 5.41
C GLY A 55 -8.35 10.63 4.66
N PHE A 56 -7.28 10.28 5.37
CA PHE A 56 -6.01 9.86 4.76
C PHE A 56 -6.18 8.61 3.88
N VAL A 57 -6.84 7.57 4.38
CA VAL A 57 -7.10 6.35 3.61
C VAL A 57 -7.87 6.64 2.33
N ASN A 58 -8.93 7.46 2.43
CA ASN A 58 -9.73 7.84 1.25
C ASN A 58 -8.94 8.72 0.27
N LEU A 59 -8.08 9.62 0.76
CA LEU A 59 -7.19 10.43 -0.08
C LEU A 59 -6.27 9.51 -0.91
N PHE A 60 -5.51 8.62 -0.27
CA PHE A 60 -4.61 7.72 -1.00
C PHE A 60 -5.36 6.81 -1.99
N ARG A 61 -6.56 6.34 -1.62
CA ARG A 61 -7.39 5.49 -2.50
C ARG A 61 -7.95 6.24 -3.71
N SER A 62 -8.14 7.55 -3.59
CA SER A 62 -8.66 8.37 -4.69
C SER A 62 -7.61 8.71 -5.75
N ILE A 63 -6.32 8.64 -5.41
CA ILE A 63 -5.22 8.94 -6.33
C ILE A 63 -5.01 7.73 -7.27
N PRO A 64 -5.08 7.92 -8.60
CA PRO A 64 -4.74 6.85 -9.54
C PRO A 64 -3.33 6.32 -9.29
N PHE A 65 -3.17 4.98 -9.31
CA PHE A 65 -1.90 4.34 -8.97
C PHE A 65 -0.70 4.91 -9.73
N LEU A 66 -0.85 5.15 -11.05
CA LEU A 66 0.22 5.73 -11.87
C LEU A 66 0.64 7.12 -11.38
N ILE A 67 -0.29 7.97 -10.95
CA ILE A 67 0.00 9.30 -10.42
C ILE A 67 0.73 9.19 -9.08
N LEU A 68 0.25 8.33 -8.19
CA LEU A 68 0.88 8.07 -6.90
C LEU A 68 2.31 7.53 -7.07
N MET A 69 2.50 6.58 -8.00
CA MET A 69 3.82 6.02 -8.31
C MET A 69 4.80 7.11 -8.74
N VAL A 70 4.39 8.00 -9.64
CA VAL A 70 5.22 9.12 -10.09
C VAL A 70 5.50 10.09 -8.96
N ALA A 71 4.50 10.43 -8.14
CA ALA A 71 4.67 11.29 -6.97
C ALA A 71 5.64 10.70 -5.93
N LEU A 72 5.74 9.38 -5.85
CA LEU A 72 6.64 8.68 -4.93
C LEU A 72 8.06 8.47 -5.47
N ILE A 73 8.38 8.81 -6.73
CA ILE A 73 9.74 8.68 -7.29
C ILE A 73 10.86 9.18 -6.35
N PRO A 74 10.81 10.42 -5.81
CA PRO A 74 11.88 10.90 -4.92
C PRO A 74 11.98 10.07 -3.64
N PHE A 75 10.83 9.65 -3.09
CA PHE A 75 10.75 8.83 -1.89
C PHE A 75 11.28 7.40 -2.13
N THR A 76 10.90 6.78 -3.24
CA THR A 76 11.40 5.47 -3.66
C THR A 76 12.91 5.48 -3.85
N ARG A 77 13.45 6.53 -4.51
CA ARG A 77 14.90 6.68 -4.66
C ARG A 77 15.59 6.84 -3.30
N MET A 78 14.98 7.55 -2.36
CA MET A 78 15.53 7.71 -1.01
C MET A 78 15.62 6.38 -0.25
N ILE A 79 14.62 5.51 -0.40
CA ILE A 79 14.59 4.20 0.29
C ILE A 79 15.49 3.17 -0.39
N VAL A 80 15.40 3.05 -1.71
CA VAL A 80 15.96 1.92 -2.48
C VAL A 80 17.23 2.32 -3.25
N GLY A 81 17.52 3.62 -3.37
CA GLY A 81 18.66 4.14 -4.14
C GLY A 81 18.42 4.22 -5.65
N THR A 82 17.30 3.68 -6.16
CA THR A 82 16.96 3.64 -7.59
C THR A 82 15.47 3.88 -7.83
N THR A 83 15.11 4.20 -9.08
CA THR A 83 13.73 4.45 -9.53
C THR A 83 13.19 3.35 -10.44
N TYR A 84 13.99 2.31 -10.73
CA TYR A 84 13.63 1.20 -11.61
C TYR A 84 14.01 -0.14 -11.01
N GLY A 85 13.33 -1.21 -11.44
CA GLY A 85 13.53 -2.59 -11.00
C GLY A 85 12.53 -3.04 -9.92
N VAL A 86 12.65 -4.32 -9.52
CA VAL A 86 11.74 -5.00 -8.58
C VAL A 86 11.56 -4.22 -7.28
N TRP A 87 12.67 -3.88 -6.61
CA TRP A 87 12.64 -3.19 -5.33
C TRP A 87 12.08 -1.77 -5.41
N ALA A 88 12.33 -1.05 -6.51
CA ALA A 88 11.76 0.27 -6.73
C ALA A 88 10.23 0.21 -6.94
N ALA A 89 9.72 -0.84 -7.60
CA ALA A 89 8.29 -1.03 -7.81
C ALA A 89 7.54 -1.42 -6.52
N VAL A 90 8.19 -2.17 -5.62
CA VAL A 90 7.58 -2.62 -4.35
C VAL A 90 7.11 -1.44 -3.49
N VAL A 91 7.85 -0.33 -3.45
CA VAL A 91 7.54 0.83 -2.60
C VAL A 91 6.17 1.46 -2.92
N PRO A 92 5.92 1.96 -4.14
CA PRO A 92 4.61 2.54 -4.48
C PRO A 92 3.49 1.50 -4.44
N LEU A 93 3.76 0.23 -4.81
CA LEU A 93 2.78 -0.84 -4.69
C LEU A 93 2.32 -1.04 -3.25
N THR A 94 3.26 -1.05 -2.31
CA THR A 94 2.98 -1.21 -0.87
C THR A 94 2.18 -0.03 -0.33
N ILE A 95 2.59 1.20 -0.65
CA ILE A 95 1.93 2.42 -0.18
C ILE A 95 0.51 2.53 -0.74
N ALA A 96 0.29 2.12 -1.99
CA ALA A 96 -1.04 2.06 -2.56
C ALA A 96 -1.88 0.93 -1.92
N ALA A 97 -1.33 -0.28 -1.82
CA ALA A 97 -2.08 -1.45 -1.35
C ALA A 97 -2.50 -1.35 0.13
N THR A 98 -1.70 -0.71 0.98
CA THR A 98 -1.98 -0.60 2.43
C THR A 98 -3.33 0.06 2.76
N PRO A 99 -3.65 1.30 2.33
CA PRO A 99 -4.93 1.95 2.59
C PRO A 99 -6.09 1.26 1.87
N PHE A 100 -5.86 0.69 0.67
CA PHE A 100 -6.86 -0.10 -0.04
C PHE A 100 -7.25 -1.34 0.77
N PHE A 101 -6.27 -2.10 1.24
CA PHE A 101 -6.48 -3.28 2.07
C PHE A 101 -7.14 -2.92 3.40
N ALA A 102 -6.64 -1.87 4.08
CA ALA A 102 -7.19 -1.44 5.36
C ALA A 102 -8.69 -1.13 5.27
N ARG A 103 -9.11 -0.47 4.18
CA ARG A 103 -10.53 -0.19 3.97
C ARG A 103 -11.35 -1.44 3.66
N ILE A 104 -10.79 -2.43 2.96
CA ILE A 104 -11.48 -3.71 2.72
C ILE A 104 -11.67 -4.45 4.05
N ALA A 105 -10.67 -4.44 4.93
CA ALA A 105 -10.73 -5.09 6.24
C ALA A 105 -11.55 -4.29 7.29
N GLU A 106 -11.86 -3.02 7.03
CA GLU A 106 -12.71 -2.18 7.89
C GLU A 106 -14.20 -2.52 7.76
N VAL A 107 -14.63 -3.09 6.63
CA VAL A 107 -16.03 -3.46 6.32
C VAL A 107 -16.35 -4.86 6.83
#